data_AF-A0A7C3QQZ0-F1
#
_entry.id   AF-A0A7C3QQZ0-F1
#
_cell.length_a   1.000
_cell.length_b   1.000
_cell.length_c   1.000
_cell.angle_alpha   90.00
_cell.angle_beta   90.00
_cell.angle_gamma   90.00
#
_symmetry.space_group_name_H-M   'P 1'
#
loop_
_entity.id
_entity.type
_entity.pdbx_description
1 polymer ?
#
loop_
_entity_poly.entity_id
_entity_poly.type
_entity_poly.pdbx_seq_one_letter_code
_entity_poly.pdbx_strand_id
1 'polypeptide(L)' 'TPAAYIGVMGSRRRWAETQKLLLADGVAEADLARIHSPIGLELHAETPEEIAVSIMAEIIRLRREDG' A
#
# COMPACT_ATOMS: atom_id res chain seq x y z
N THR A 1 -2.40 -1.30 -14.53
CA THR A 1 -2.70 -2.73 -14.29
C THR A 1 -4.14 -2.90 -13.81
N PRO A 2 -4.83 -4.01 -14.16
CA PRO A 2 -6.15 -4.34 -13.63
C PRO A 2 -6.12 -4.89 -12.18
N ALA A 3 -4.97 -4.85 -11.50
CA ALA A 3 -4.84 -5.31 -10.12
C ALA A 3 -5.85 -4.60 -9.18
N ALA A 4 -6.54 -5.40 -8.37
CA ALA A 4 -7.53 -4.92 -7.39
C ALA A 4 -6.87 -4.23 -6.19
N TYR A 5 -5.60 -4.53 -5.91
CA TYR A 5 -4.84 -3.93 -4.81
C TYR A 5 -3.38 -3.74 -5.25
N ILE A 6 -2.80 -2.59 -4.90
CA ILE A 6 -1.39 -2.27 -5.13
C ILE A 6 -0.84 -1.76 -3.80
N GLY A 7 0.20 -2.42 -3.32
CA GLY A 7 0.78 -2.12 -2.02
C GLY A 7 2.29 -1.91 -2.10
N VAL A 8 2.81 -0.94 -1.35
CA VAL A 8 4.24 -0.68 -1.19
C VAL A 8 4.69 -0.88 0.26
N MET A 9 5.63 -1.81 0.45
CA MET A 9 6.34 -2.00 1.71
C MET A 9 7.36 -0.87 1.93
N GLY A 10 7.37 -0.32 3.14
CA GLY A 10 8.27 0.76 3.53
C GLY A 10 7.57 1.81 4.38
N SER A 11 8.34 2.72 4.98
CA SER A 11 7.78 3.77 5.83
C SER A 11 6.99 4.79 5.01
N ARG A 12 6.00 5.44 5.66
CA ARG A 12 5.24 6.57 5.08
C ARG A 12 6.16 7.66 4.51
N ARG A 13 7.26 7.95 5.20
CA ARG A 13 8.24 8.94 4.76
C ARG A 13 8.89 8.54 3.43
N ARG A 14 9.36 7.30 3.32
CA ARG A 14 9.98 6.80 2.09
C ARG A 14 8.98 6.81 0.93
N TRP A 15 7.74 6.39 1.19
CA TRP A 15 6.69 6.46 0.17
C TRP A 15 6.41 7.88 -0.30
N ALA A 16 6.29 8.86 0.61
CA ALA A 16 6.06 10.26 0.24
C ALA A 16 7.21 10.84 -0.60
N GLU A 17 8.47 10.46 -0.31
CA GLU A 17 9.63 10.83 -1.13
C GLU A 17 9.55 10.18 -2.52
N THR A 18 9.24 8.88 -2.59
CA THR A 18 9.05 8.16 -3.86
C THR A 18 7.91 8.74 -4.69
N GLN A 19 6.77 9.09 -4.08
CA GLN A 19 5.62 9.68 -4.76
C GLN A 19 6.01 11.00 -5.44
N LYS A 20 6.80 11.85 -4.79
CA LYS A 20 7.30 13.11 -5.38
C LYS A 20 8.17 12.86 -6.63
N LEU A 21 9.05 11.87 -6.56
CA LEU A 21 9.91 11.50 -7.70
C LEU A 21 9.08 10.96 -8.87
N LEU A 22 8.13 10.06 -8.60
CA LEU A 22 7.26 9.50 -9.63
C LEU A 22 6.37 10.56 -10.28
N LEU A 23 5.85 11.52 -9.50
CA LEU A 23 5.11 12.66 -10.06
C LEU A 23 6.00 13.52 -10.96
N ALA A 24 7.25 13.78 -10.55
CA ALA A 24 8.22 14.53 -11.36
C ALA A 24 8.58 13.79 -12.66
N ASP A 25 8.59 12.46 -12.63
CA ASP A 25 8.82 11.60 -13.80
C ASP A 25 7.56 11.42 -14.67
N GLY A 26 6.45 12.09 -14.35
CA GLY A 26 5.24 12.12 -15.17
C GLY A 26 4.23 11.01 -14.88
N VAL A 27 4.38 10.27 -13.78
CA VAL A 27 3.35 9.32 -13.34
C VAL A 27 2.11 10.06 -12.90
N ALA A 28 0.94 9.62 -13.36
CA ALA A 28 -0.32 10.26 -13.03
C ALA A 28 -0.65 10.14 -11.53
N GLU A 29 -1.12 11.23 -10.92
CA GLU A 29 -1.56 11.25 -9.53
C GLU A 29 -2.65 10.21 -9.26
N ALA A 30 -3.56 9.99 -10.22
CA ALA A 30 -4.62 8.97 -10.13
C ALA A 30 -4.07 7.54 -10.03
N ASP A 31 -2.92 7.24 -10.66
CA ASP A 31 -2.29 5.93 -10.54
C ASP A 31 -1.62 5.77 -9.18
N LEU A 32 -1.00 6.84 -8.66
CA LEU A 32 -0.38 6.84 -7.33
C LEU A 32 -1.41 6.78 -6.20
N ALA A 33 -2.60 7.35 -6.41
CA ALA A 33 -3.71 7.32 -5.45
C ALA A 33 -4.26 5.91 -5.22
N ARG A 34 -3.99 4.95 -6.12
CA ARG A 34 -4.37 3.54 -5.97
C ARG A 34 -3.41 2.74 -5.09
N ILE A 35 -2.32 3.34 -4.62
CA ILE A 35 -1.25 2.65 -3.88
C ILE A 35 -1.48 2.78 -2.38
N HIS A 36 -1.47 1.63 -1.69
CA HIS A 36 -1.50 1.55 -0.24
C HIS A 36 -0.06 1.50 0.31
N SER A 37 0.29 2.42 1.20
CA SER A 37 1.59 2.42 1.87
C SER A 37 1.54 3.07 3.26
N PRO A 38 2.14 2.45 4.29
CA PRO A 38 2.72 1.10 4.29
C PRO A 38 1.64 0.05 4.07
N ILE A 39 2.00 -1.08 3.48
CA ILE A 39 1.07 -2.21 3.32
C ILE A 39 0.77 -2.88 4.65
N GLY A 40 -0.45 -3.38 4.76
CA GLY A 40 -0.94 -4.11 5.92
C GLY A 40 -1.50 -3.21 7.01
N LEU A 41 -2.31 -3.83 7.86
CA LEU A 41 -2.87 -3.16 9.03
C LEU A 41 -1.77 -2.92 10.09
N GLU A 42 -1.94 -1.84 10.85
CA GLU A 42 -1.07 -1.51 11.99
C GLU A 42 -1.36 -2.49 13.14
N LEU A 43 -0.69 -3.65 13.13
CA LEU A 43 -0.81 -4.72 14.13
C LEU A 43 0.41 -4.82 15.05
N HIS A 44 1.35 -3.87 14.97
CA HIS A 44 2.68 -4.00 15.59
C HIS A 44 3.38 -5.33 15.24
N ALA A 45 3.19 -5.79 14.00
CA ALA A 45 3.81 -7.00 13.47
C ALA A 45 5.34 -6.85 13.41
N GLU A 46 6.07 -7.84 13.90
CA GLU A 46 7.54 -7.85 13.89
C GLU A 46 8.09 -8.98 13.02
N THR A 47 7.40 -10.12 12.99
CA THR A 47 7.81 -11.30 12.23
C THR A 47 7.25 -11.28 10.80
N PRO A 48 7.92 -11.94 9.84
CA PRO A 48 7.41 -12.06 8.46
C PRO A 48 5.99 -12.62 8.38
N GLU A 49 5.65 -13.59 9.26
CA GLU A 49 4.34 -14.21 9.33
C GLU A 49 3.27 -13.22 9.81
N GLU A 50 3.56 -12.42 10.83
CA GLU A 50 2.66 -11.36 11.31
C GLU A 50 2.45 -10.28 10.24
N ILE A 51 3.51 -9.91 9.52
CA ILE A 51 3.44 -8.96 8.40
C ILE A 51 2.57 -9.54 7.28
N ALA A 52 2.71 -10.83 6.96
CA ALA A 52 1.86 -11.48 5.96
C ALA A 52 0.39 -11.46 6.38
N VAL A 53 0.09 -11.75 7.65
CA VAL A 53 -1.27 -11.66 8.20
C VAL A 53 -1.81 -10.23 8.15
N SER A 54 -1.00 -9.22 8.48
CA SER A 54 -1.44 -7.83 8.45
C SER A 54 -1.79 -7.35 7.04
N ILE A 55 -1.02 -7.77 6.02
CA ILE A 55 -1.30 -7.50 4.61
C ILE A 55 -2.58 -8.20 4.16
N MET A 56 -2.73 -9.48 4.46
CA MET A 56 -3.94 -10.23 4.10
C MET A 56 -5.20 -9.66 4.76
N ALA A 57 -5.09 -9.20 6.01
CA ALA A 57 -6.19 -8.54 6.71
C ALA A 57 -6.59 -7.22 6.04
N GLU A 58 -5.63 -6.40 5.57
CA GLU A 58 -5.92 -5.19 4.81
C GLU A 58 -6.66 -5.50 3.50
N ILE A 59 -6.18 -6.49 2.73
CA ILE A 59 -6.80 -6.90 1.47
C ILE A 59 -8.26 -7.37 1.70
N ILE A 60 -8.49 -8.19 2.73
CA ILE A 60 -9.82 -8.67 3.07
C ILE A 60 -10.74 -7.50 3.46
N ARG A 61 -10.23 -6.54 4.24
CA ARG A 61 -10.96 -5.35 4.69
C ARG A 61 -11.43 -4.52 3.48
N LEU A 62 -10.52 -4.16 2.59
CA LEU A 62 -10.83 -3.38 1.38
C LEU A 62 -11.88 -4.10 0.51
N ARG A 63 -11.70 -5.41 0.29
CA ARG A 63 -12.68 -6.21 -0.46
C ARG A 63 -14.07 -6.24 0.17
N ARG A 64 -14.19 -6.05 1.49
CA ARG A 64 -15.48 -6.01 2.21
C ARG A 64 -16.10 -4.62 2.24
N GLU A 65 -15.28 -3.57 2.25
CA GLU A 65 -15.73 -2.17 2.24
C GLU A 65 -16.12 -1.68 0.83
N ASP A 66 -15.48 -2.24 -0.20
CA ASP A 66 -15.80 -1.99 -1.62
C ASP A 66 -17.03 -2.79 -2.12
N GLY A 67 -17.61 -3.65 -1.26
CA GLY A 67 -18.74 -4.54 -1.57
C GLY A 67 -20.10 -4.03 -1.11
#